data_AF-A0A8T2XJW8-F1
#
_entry.id   AF-A0A8T2XJW8-F1
#
_cell.length_a   1.000
_cell.length_b   1.000
_cell.length_c   1.000
_cell.angle_alpha   90.00
_cell.angle_beta   90.00
_cell.angle_gamma   90.00
#
_symmetry.space_group_name_H-M   'P 1'
#
loop_
_entity.id
_entity.type
_entity.pdbx_description
1 polymer ?
#
loop_
_entity_poly.entity_id
_entity_poly.type
_entity_poly.pdbx_seq_one_letter_code
_entity_poly.pdbx_strand_id
1 'polypeptide(L)'
;MTSLQCSSSPSSISNSSPRPSQPSLLVFSGGTAFNGVVEELKKLTTSVAHVLPVSDDGGSTAEIVRVLGGPAVGDIRSRCLRLSDQSSAEALAVRRLLGHRLPLDPQDSKSQWYDIVGGEHSLWKGVSRPYSETIRAFLVYFQNEILRRPNESFCFSNGSIGNFFFAGARIFFQSLDAAIFLFSRVSDIPAESLVLPVISTNDRLTLGCELWDGTIIRGQNEISHPTSGTMQPIDKGCSSVPALPSRIKRVFYMSNEGGNSLHEVFPMVNASVLDRLSNVDCIVYAMGSLFTSVCPSLVLRGIGEIISSRNCPKVLLLNGTHDRETNGFSASGFVTSITDALNRKYGDTDSCLENFGPEKGLDYSQSPSSWL
;
A
#
# COMPACT_ATOMS: atom_id res chain seq x y z
N MET A 1 47.94 -16.31 -44.56
CA MET A 1 48.86 -15.49 -43.77
C MET A 1 48.70 -14.05 -44.19
N THR A 2 47.93 -13.26 -43.42
CA THR A 2 48.01 -11.79 -43.38
C THR A 2 47.21 -11.35 -42.16
N SER A 3 47.91 -11.08 -41.07
CA SER A 3 47.39 -10.52 -39.84
C SER A 3 47.13 -9.03 -40.01
N LEU A 4 45.88 -8.60 -39.92
CA LEU A 4 45.50 -7.19 -39.80
C LEU A 4 45.49 -6.83 -38.31
N GLN A 5 46.50 -6.07 -37.88
CA GLN A 5 46.52 -5.40 -36.58
C GLN A 5 45.64 -4.14 -36.66
N CYS A 6 44.55 -4.10 -35.89
CA CYS A 6 43.82 -2.86 -35.61
C CYS A 6 44.48 -2.13 -34.43
N SER A 7 44.92 -0.91 -34.69
CA SER A 7 45.43 0.05 -33.70
C SER A 7 44.33 0.52 -32.73
N SER A 8 44.58 0.37 -31.43
CA SER A 8 43.72 0.84 -30.34
C SER A 8 43.90 2.35 -30.08
N SER A 9 42.83 3.12 -30.24
CA SER A 9 42.72 4.51 -29.76
C SER A 9 42.63 4.54 -28.23
N PRO A 10 43.26 5.50 -27.52
CA PRO A 10 43.18 5.57 -26.08
C PRO A 10 41.79 6.02 -25.64
N SER A 11 41.10 5.17 -24.86
CA SER A 11 39.85 5.48 -24.21
C SER A 11 40.06 6.59 -23.17
N SER A 12 39.37 7.71 -23.37
CA SER A 12 39.25 8.77 -22.38
C SER A 12 38.54 8.22 -21.14
N ILE A 13 39.28 8.01 -20.06
CA ILE A 13 38.73 7.70 -18.73
C ILE A 13 37.98 8.94 -18.26
N SER A 14 36.66 8.93 -18.41
CA SER A 14 35.79 9.90 -17.77
C SER A 14 35.86 9.64 -16.26
N ASN A 15 36.60 10.47 -15.54
CA ASN A 15 36.48 10.62 -14.10
C ASN A 15 35.08 11.15 -13.76
N SER A 16 34.08 10.27 -13.72
CA SER A 16 32.83 10.58 -13.04
C SER A 16 33.05 10.31 -11.55
N SER A 17 33.32 11.36 -10.79
CA SER A 17 33.14 11.35 -9.34
C SER A 17 31.80 10.69 -9.00
N PRO A 18 31.73 9.71 -8.09
CA PRO A 18 30.47 9.06 -7.75
C PRO A 18 29.52 10.15 -7.26
N ARG A 19 28.34 10.25 -7.91
CA ARG A 19 27.25 11.05 -7.38
C ARG A 19 27.03 10.63 -5.92
N PRO A 20 26.86 11.55 -4.96
CA PRO A 20 26.55 11.17 -3.59
C PRO A 20 25.35 10.22 -3.63
N SER A 21 25.48 9.06 -2.99
CA SER A 21 24.43 8.04 -2.97
C SER A 21 23.16 8.67 -2.41
N GLN A 22 22.08 8.64 -3.18
CA GLN A 22 20.79 9.13 -2.71
C GLN A 22 20.36 8.31 -1.48
N PRO A 23 19.78 8.93 -0.44
CA PRO A 23 19.34 8.20 0.74
C PRO A 23 18.22 7.22 0.38
N SER A 24 18.27 6.02 0.94
CA SER A 24 17.25 4.99 0.78
C SER A 24 16.22 5.07 1.91
N LEU A 25 14.93 5.13 1.56
CA LEU A 25 13.83 5.29 2.51
C LEU A 25 12.90 4.09 2.47
N LEU A 26 12.44 3.64 3.63
CA LEU A 26 11.27 2.78 3.73
C LEU A 26 10.13 3.56 4.36
N VAL A 27 8.99 3.60 3.68
CA VAL A 27 7.82 4.37 4.10
C VAL A 27 6.66 3.41 4.38
N PHE A 28 6.27 3.29 5.65
CA PHE A 28 4.98 2.70 6.01
C PHE A 28 3.88 3.71 5.72
N SER A 29 2.99 3.39 4.79
CA SER A 29 1.91 4.28 4.34
C SER A 29 0.63 3.50 4.09
N GLY A 30 -0.46 4.21 3.81
CA GLY A 30 -1.67 3.63 3.22
C GLY A 30 -2.11 4.45 2.02
N GLY A 31 -3.41 4.75 1.96
CA GLY A 31 -4.06 5.42 0.84
C GLY A 31 -3.59 6.83 0.50
N THR A 32 -4.54 7.74 0.29
CA THR A 32 -4.27 8.97 -0.48
C THR A 32 -3.52 10.07 0.26
N ALA A 33 -3.49 10.08 1.59
CA ALA A 33 -2.92 11.17 2.38
C ALA A 33 -1.45 11.48 2.02
N PHE A 34 -0.63 10.43 1.90
CA PHE A 34 0.79 10.59 1.57
C PHE A 34 1.05 10.96 0.09
N ASN A 35 0.02 10.95 -0.78
CA ASN A 35 0.19 11.27 -2.19
C ASN A 35 0.74 12.68 -2.45
N GLY A 36 0.41 13.65 -1.61
CA GLY A 36 0.93 15.02 -1.75
C GLY A 36 2.43 15.11 -1.44
N VAL A 37 2.94 14.24 -0.57
CA VAL A 37 4.35 14.23 -0.15
C VAL A 37 5.24 13.47 -1.12
N VAL A 38 4.69 12.48 -1.84
CA VAL A 38 5.49 11.65 -2.76
C VAL A 38 6.17 12.46 -3.87
N GLU A 39 5.51 13.47 -4.43
CA GLU A 39 6.15 14.30 -5.47
C GLU A 39 7.29 15.16 -4.91
N GLU A 40 7.18 15.60 -3.66
CA GLU A 40 8.26 16.32 -2.98
C GLU A 40 9.41 15.39 -2.59
N LEU A 41 9.11 14.14 -2.19
CA LEU A 41 10.15 13.15 -1.89
C LEU A 41 11.00 12.78 -3.10
N LYS A 42 10.42 12.74 -4.30
CA LYS A 42 11.18 12.51 -5.54
C LYS A 42 12.29 13.54 -5.78
N LYS A 43 12.17 14.75 -5.21
CA LYS A 43 13.21 15.79 -5.27
C LYS A 43 14.41 15.47 -4.37
N LEU A 44 14.20 14.67 -3.33
CA LEU A 44 15.23 14.22 -2.39
C LEU A 44 15.86 12.89 -2.83
N THR A 45 15.04 11.90 -3.18
CA THR A 45 15.47 10.55 -3.55
C THR A 45 14.39 9.81 -4.32
N THR A 46 14.79 8.96 -5.27
CA THR A 46 13.88 7.99 -5.91
C THR A 46 13.99 6.59 -5.29
N SER A 47 14.95 6.36 -4.39
CA SER A 47 15.17 5.10 -3.68
C SER A 47 14.22 4.96 -2.50
N VAL A 48 12.92 4.77 -2.78
CA VAL A 48 11.86 4.72 -1.77
C VAL A 48 11.08 3.41 -1.88
N ALA A 49 11.02 2.64 -0.80
CA ALA A 49 10.14 1.49 -0.65
C ALA A 49 8.86 1.89 0.09
N HIS A 50 7.74 1.95 -0.64
CA HIS A 50 6.41 2.23 -0.08
C HIS A 50 5.75 0.93 0.36
N VAL A 51 5.69 0.69 1.67
CA VAL A 51 5.03 -0.46 2.27
C VAL A 51 3.56 -0.13 2.54
N LEU A 52 2.67 -0.98 2.04
CA LEU A 52 1.22 -0.75 2.06
C LEU A 52 0.47 -1.98 2.60
N PRO A 53 -0.60 -1.78 3.40
CA PRO A 53 -1.47 -2.87 3.81
C PRO A 53 -2.33 -3.41 2.66
N VAL A 54 -2.84 -4.62 2.84
CA VAL A 54 -3.68 -5.35 1.85
C VAL A 54 -5.10 -5.61 2.37
N SER A 55 -5.59 -4.77 3.29
CA SER A 55 -6.87 -4.92 3.98
C SER A 55 -7.95 -3.89 3.59
N ASP A 56 -7.70 -3.07 2.58
CA ASP A 56 -8.68 -2.08 2.10
C ASP A 56 -9.96 -2.76 1.59
N ASP A 57 -11.09 -2.47 2.22
CA ASP A 57 -12.39 -3.05 1.88
C ASP A 57 -13.38 -1.99 1.39
N GLY A 58 -12.90 -0.86 0.86
CA GLY A 58 -13.71 0.25 0.36
C GLY A 58 -13.85 0.38 -1.15
N GLY A 59 -14.92 1.09 -1.54
CA GLY A 59 -15.22 1.46 -2.92
C GLY A 59 -15.16 0.27 -3.89
N SER A 60 -14.51 0.48 -5.04
CA SER A 60 -14.34 -0.56 -6.05
C SER A 60 -13.49 -1.75 -5.61
N THR A 61 -12.68 -1.63 -4.55
CA THR A 61 -11.95 -2.76 -3.97
C THR A 61 -12.90 -3.75 -3.31
N ALA A 62 -13.89 -3.25 -2.56
CA ALA A 62 -14.91 -4.06 -1.90
C ALA A 62 -15.64 -4.99 -2.88
N GLU A 63 -16.05 -4.42 -4.01
CA GLU A 63 -16.79 -5.15 -5.04
C GLU A 63 -15.94 -6.21 -5.74
N ILE A 64 -14.67 -5.92 -6.03
CA ILE A 64 -13.72 -6.90 -6.58
C ILE A 64 -13.54 -8.06 -5.60
N VAL A 65 -13.28 -7.76 -4.32
CA VAL A 65 -13.07 -8.78 -3.29
C VAL A 65 -14.35 -9.60 -3.05
N ARG A 66 -15.53 -8.98 -3.14
CA ARG A 66 -16.82 -9.68 -3.03
C ARG A 66 -17.00 -10.73 -4.12
N VAL A 67 -16.81 -10.35 -5.38
CA VAL A 67 -17.12 -11.20 -6.55
C VAL A 67 -15.98 -12.15 -6.92
N LEU A 68 -14.74 -11.69 -6.80
CA LEU A 68 -13.55 -12.42 -7.29
C LEU A 68 -12.60 -12.87 -6.18
N GLY A 69 -12.83 -12.42 -4.94
CA GLY A 69 -11.98 -12.75 -3.80
C GLY A 69 -10.58 -12.13 -3.85
N GLY A 70 -9.74 -12.59 -2.93
CA GLY A 70 -8.35 -12.20 -2.77
C GLY A 70 -8.11 -10.88 -2.02
N PRO A 71 -6.86 -10.39 -2.01
CA PRO A 71 -6.47 -9.25 -1.21
C PRO A 71 -6.99 -7.94 -1.79
N ALA A 72 -7.02 -6.92 -0.95
CA ALA A 72 -7.30 -5.57 -1.38
C ALA A 72 -6.23 -5.03 -2.33
N VAL A 73 -6.67 -4.32 -3.38
CA VAL A 73 -5.78 -3.73 -4.40
C VAL A 73 -5.74 -2.19 -4.37
N GLY A 74 -6.67 -1.58 -3.63
CA GLY A 74 -6.98 -0.14 -3.74
C GLY A 74 -5.82 0.78 -3.45
N ASP A 75 -5.20 0.62 -2.28
CA ASP A 75 -4.08 1.46 -1.81
C ASP A 75 -2.81 1.25 -2.64
N ILE A 76 -2.49 -0.01 -2.97
CA ILE A 76 -1.37 -0.37 -3.85
C ILE A 76 -1.51 0.28 -5.22
N ARG A 77 -2.66 0.11 -5.87
CA ARG A 77 -2.97 0.76 -7.16
C ARG A 77 -2.87 2.29 -7.05
N SER A 78 -3.34 2.88 -5.95
CA SER A 78 -3.27 4.33 -5.73
C SER A 78 -1.83 4.82 -5.67
N ARG A 79 -0.96 4.09 -4.96
CA ARG A 79 0.48 4.41 -4.87
C ARG A 79 1.19 4.21 -6.20
N CYS A 80 0.95 3.10 -6.90
CA CYS A 80 1.52 2.86 -8.22
C CYS A 80 1.13 3.97 -9.20
N LEU A 81 -0.16 4.33 -9.23
CA LEU A 81 -0.63 5.42 -10.06
C LEU A 81 0.06 6.72 -9.66
N ARG A 82 0.19 7.07 -8.37
CA ARG A 82 0.88 8.29 -7.96
C ARG A 82 2.34 8.35 -8.41
N LEU A 83 3.03 7.21 -8.40
CA LEU A 83 4.43 7.10 -8.82
C LEU A 83 4.61 7.06 -10.34
N SER A 84 3.54 6.96 -11.13
CA SER A 84 3.63 6.85 -12.59
C SER A 84 4.42 8.00 -13.20
N ASP A 85 5.08 7.72 -14.32
CA ASP A 85 5.67 8.76 -15.15
C ASP A 85 4.61 9.79 -15.59
N GLN A 86 5.06 11.04 -15.73
CA GLN A 86 4.27 12.18 -16.17
C GLN A 86 5.05 13.02 -17.20
N SER A 87 6.22 12.54 -17.66
CA SER A 87 7.12 13.27 -18.53
C SER A 87 6.67 13.30 -19.99
N SER A 88 5.94 12.27 -20.43
CA SER A 88 5.50 12.12 -21.83
C SER A 88 3.97 12.18 -21.99
N ALA A 89 3.53 12.55 -23.20
CA ALA A 89 2.10 12.54 -23.53
C ALA A 89 1.47 11.14 -23.43
N GLU A 90 2.23 10.10 -23.76
CA GLU A 90 1.80 8.71 -23.61
C GLU A 90 1.66 8.32 -22.13
N ALA A 91 2.65 8.64 -21.29
CA ALA A 91 2.59 8.37 -19.85
C ALA A 91 1.38 9.05 -19.20
N LEU A 92 1.09 10.31 -19.57
CA LEU A 92 -0.11 11.01 -19.14
C LEU A 92 -1.41 10.34 -19.62
N ALA A 93 -1.44 9.80 -20.84
CA ALA A 93 -2.59 9.07 -21.36
C ALA A 93 -2.82 7.74 -20.62
N VAL A 94 -1.76 6.97 -20.37
CA VAL A 94 -1.83 5.71 -19.61
C VAL A 94 -2.26 5.98 -18.17
N ARG A 95 -1.66 6.99 -17.53
CA ARG A 95 -2.06 7.45 -16.18
C ARG A 95 -3.54 7.85 -16.14
N ARG A 96 -4.02 8.60 -17.13
CA ARG A 96 -5.44 8.99 -17.23
C ARG A 96 -6.36 7.77 -17.34
N LEU A 97 -6.00 6.79 -18.17
CA LEU A 97 -6.74 5.55 -18.33
C LEU A 97 -6.81 4.75 -17.02
N LEU A 98 -5.66 4.46 -16.40
CA LEU A 98 -5.60 3.66 -15.16
C LEU A 98 -6.15 4.41 -13.94
N GLY A 99 -6.09 5.75 -13.96
CA GLY A 99 -6.68 6.61 -12.93
C GLY A 99 -8.18 6.84 -13.10
N HIS A 100 -8.78 6.42 -14.23
CA HIS A 100 -10.19 6.67 -14.51
C HIS A 100 -11.12 5.93 -13.53
N ARG A 101 -12.19 6.62 -13.14
CA ARG A 101 -13.31 6.06 -12.38
C ARG A 101 -14.57 6.14 -13.23
N LEU A 102 -15.30 5.03 -13.29
CA LEU A 102 -16.57 4.93 -13.99
C LEU A 102 -17.66 5.79 -13.31
N PRO A 103 -18.71 6.19 -14.06
CA PRO A 103 -19.88 6.86 -13.51
C PRO A 103 -20.49 6.17 -12.29
N LEU A 104 -21.25 6.93 -11.50
CA LEU A 104 -22.01 6.37 -10.38
C LEU A 104 -23.25 5.59 -10.86
N ASP A 105 -23.86 6.03 -11.97
CA ASP A 105 -25.03 5.34 -12.53
C ASP A 105 -24.66 3.92 -13.00
N PRO A 106 -25.41 2.87 -12.59
CA PRO A 106 -25.10 1.49 -12.96
C PRO A 106 -25.16 1.19 -14.46
N GLN A 107 -26.04 1.85 -15.23
CA GLN A 107 -26.16 1.61 -16.67
C GLN A 107 -25.04 2.32 -17.41
N ASP A 108 -24.80 3.59 -17.08
CA ASP A 108 -23.73 4.37 -17.71
C ASP A 108 -22.35 3.77 -17.41
N SER A 109 -22.12 3.32 -16.18
CA SER A 109 -20.87 2.66 -15.79
C SER A 109 -20.66 1.33 -16.52
N LYS A 110 -21.70 0.52 -16.67
CA LYS A 110 -21.64 -0.74 -17.42
C LYS A 110 -21.41 -0.50 -18.91
N SER A 111 -22.09 0.48 -19.51
CA SER A 111 -21.88 0.87 -20.92
C SER A 111 -20.44 1.32 -21.14
N GLN A 112 -19.97 2.28 -20.34
CA GLN A 112 -18.61 2.80 -20.47
C GLN A 112 -17.55 1.72 -20.24
N TRP A 113 -17.78 0.79 -19.30
CA TRP A 113 -16.90 -0.35 -19.11
C TRP A 113 -16.76 -1.20 -20.39
N TYR A 114 -17.87 -1.52 -21.06
CA TYR A 114 -17.82 -2.29 -22.30
C TYR A 114 -17.12 -1.54 -23.44
N ASP A 115 -17.33 -0.23 -23.58
CA ASP A 115 -16.60 0.58 -24.56
C ASP A 115 -15.09 0.56 -24.30
N ILE A 116 -14.68 0.60 -23.02
CA ILE A 116 -13.27 0.54 -22.63
C ILE A 116 -12.68 -0.84 -22.94
N VAL A 117 -13.34 -1.92 -22.54
CA VAL A 117 -12.89 -3.30 -22.80
C VAL A 117 -12.85 -3.61 -24.30
N GLY A 118 -13.81 -3.08 -25.06
CA GLY A 118 -13.86 -3.18 -26.53
C GLY A 118 -12.75 -2.41 -27.24
N GLY A 119 -12.12 -1.44 -26.57
CA GLY A 119 -11.10 -0.59 -27.19
C GLY A 119 -11.66 0.64 -27.93
N GLU A 120 -12.95 0.92 -27.77
CA GLU A 120 -13.68 1.96 -28.52
C GLU A 120 -13.75 3.29 -27.75
N HIS A 121 -13.56 3.24 -26.43
CA HIS A 121 -13.66 4.43 -25.59
C HIS A 121 -12.51 5.43 -25.81
N SER A 122 -12.83 6.73 -25.73
CA SER A 122 -11.88 7.84 -25.94
C SER A 122 -10.67 7.86 -25.00
N LEU A 123 -10.72 7.14 -23.88
CA LEU A 123 -9.61 7.03 -22.93
C LEU A 123 -8.35 6.44 -23.56
N TRP A 124 -8.50 5.58 -24.57
CA TRP A 124 -7.38 4.98 -25.32
C TRP A 124 -6.63 5.99 -26.19
N LYS A 125 -7.17 7.19 -26.41
CA LYS A 125 -6.50 8.24 -27.21
C LYS A 125 -5.17 8.65 -26.57
N GLY A 126 -4.08 8.44 -27.31
CA GLY A 126 -2.72 8.75 -26.87
C GLY A 126 -2.00 7.58 -26.17
N VAL A 127 -2.66 6.44 -25.99
CA VAL A 127 -2.03 5.20 -25.53
C VAL A 127 -1.58 4.41 -26.77
N SER A 128 -0.29 4.10 -26.89
CA SER A 128 0.18 3.36 -28.07
C SER A 128 -0.33 1.92 -28.07
N ARG A 129 -0.17 1.26 -29.23
CA ARG A 129 -0.62 -0.11 -29.43
C ARG A 129 -0.04 -1.10 -28.41
N PRO A 130 1.28 -1.15 -28.14
CA PRO A 130 1.84 -2.07 -27.14
C PRO A 130 1.24 -1.91 -25.74
N TYR A 131 1.06 -0.67 -25.28
CA TYR A 131 0.40 -0.39 -24.00
C TYR A 131 -1.06 -0.83 -24.02
N SER A 132 -1.79 -0.49 -25.09
CA SER A 132 -3.20 -0.83 -25.22
C SER A 132 -3.44 -2.35 -25.24
N GLU A 133 -2.62 -3.12 -25.96
CA GLU A 133 -2.72 -4.58 -26.02
C GLU A 133 -2.41 -5.21 -24.66
N THR A 134 -1.38 -4.69 -23.97
CA THR A 134 -1.00 -5.14 -22.63
C THR A 134 -2.12 -4.87 -21.61
N ILE A 135 -2.58 -3.62 -21.50
CA ILE A 135 -3.59 -3.23 -20.50
C ILE A 135 -4.92 -3.93 -20.79
N ARG A 136 -5.36 -3.92 -22.06
CA ARG A 136 -6.66 -4.47 -22.44
C ARG A 136 -6.72 -5.99 -22.26
N ALA A 137 -5.61 -6.72 -22.44
CA ALA A 137 -5.58 -8.16 -22.18
C ALA A 137 -6.02 -8.51 -20.76
N PHE A 138 -5.55 -7.77 -19.75
CA PHE A 138 -5.93 -8.00 -18.35
C PHE A 138 -7.31 -7.45 -17.99
N LEU A 139 -7.77 -6.38 -18.65
CA LEU A 139 -9.16 -5.92 -18.51
C LEU A 139 -10.16 -6.95 -19.06
N VAL A 140 -9.85 -7.55 -20.22
CA VAL A 140 -10.64 -8.65 -20.81
C VAL A 140 -10.60 -9.88 -19.91
N TYR A 141 -9.42 -10.23 -19.38
CA TYR A 141 -9.31 -11.34 -18.44
C TYR A 141 -10.17 -11.12 -17.19
N PHE A 142 -10.10 -9.93 -16.59
CA PHE A 142 -10.96 -9.55 -15.45
C PHE A 142 -12.46 -9.67 -15.78
N GLN A 143 -12.88 -9.18 -16.95
CA GLN A 143 -14.27 -9.33 -17.41
C GLN A 143 -14.68 -10.80 -17.52
N ASN A 144 -13.81 -11.65 -18.07
CA ASN A 144 -14.10 -13.09 -18.21
C ASN A 144 -14.23 -13.77 -16.85
N GLU A 145 -13.40 -13.40 -15.87
CA GLU A 145 -13.48 -13.92 -14.51
C GLU A 145 -14.80 -13.54 -13.81
N ILE A 146 -15.30 -12.33 -14.05
CA ILE A 146 -16.63 -11.92 -13.57
C ILE A 146 -17.72 -12.79 -14.20
N LEU A 147 -17.70 -12.97 -15.52
CA LEU A 147 -18.72 -13.73 -16.25
C LEU A 147 -18.77 -15.22 -15.87
N ARG A 148 -17.69 -15.75 -15.30
CA ARG A 148 -17.63 -17.12 -14.77
C ARG A 148 -18.34 -17.29 -13.43
N ARG A 149 -18.83 -16.22 -12.79
CA ARG A 149 -19.56 -16.26 -11.51
C ARG A 149 -21.07 -16.29 -11.79
N PRO A 150 -21.74 -17.46 -11.76
CA PRO A 150 -23.12 -17.60 -12.22
C PRO A 150 -24.15 -16.92 -11.31
N ASN A 151 -23.83 -16.77 -10.02
CA ASN A 151 -24.76 -16.30 -8.99
C ASN A 151 -24.40 -14.91 -8.45
N GLU A 152 -23.43 -14.23 -9.05
CA GLU A 152 -22.98 -12.91 -8.58
C GLU A 152 -23.00 -11.91 -9.73
N SER A 153 -23.78 -10.84 -9.58
CA SER A 153 -23.66 -9.68 -10.45
C SER A 153 -22.48 -8.82 -9.98
N PHE A 154 -21.77 -8.21 -10.93
CA PHE A 154 -20.73 -7.22 -10.66
C PHE A 154 -21.24 -5.81 -10.92
N CYS A 155 -21.04 -4.92 -9.96
CA CYS A 155 -21.40 -3.51 -10.02
C CYS A 155 -20.19 -2.68 -10.47
N PHE A 156 -20.31 -2.03 -11.64
CA PHE A 156 -19.24 -1.19 -12.18
C PHE A 156 -19.28 0.26 -11.68
N SER A 157 -20.32 0.65 -10.94
CA SER A 157 -20.49 2.02 -10.43
C SER A 157 -19.29 2.50 -9.64
N ASN A 158 -18.76 3.68 -10.00
CA ASN A 158 -17.55 4.27 -9.38
C ASN A 158 -16.32 3.34 -9.42
N GLY A 159 -16.34 2.34 -10.30
CA GLY A 159 -15.28 1.37 -10.54
C GLY A 159 -14.00 2.05 -11.03
N SER A 160 -12.85 1.67 -10.47
CA SER A 160 -11.56 2.16 -10.99
C SER A 160 -11.00 1.23 -12.04
N ILE A 161 -10.71 1.76 -13.24
CA ILE A 161 -10.09 0.99 -14.33
C ILE A 161 -8.74 0.42 -13.90
N GLY A 162 -7.93 1.18 -13.17
CA GLY A 162 -6.68 0.69 -12.59
C GLY A 162 -6.90 -0.47 -11.61
N ASN A 163 -7.96 -0.46 -10.80
CA ASN A 163 -8.27 -1.61 -9.94
C ASN A 163 -8.64 -2.84 -10.75
N PHE A 164 -9.43 -2.69 -11.82
CA PHE A 164 -9.84 -3.81 -12.68
C PHE A 164 -8.67 -4.40 -13.45
N PHE A 165 -7.79 -3.55 -14.00
CA PHE A 165 -6.53 -3.97 -14.61
C PHE A 165 -5.65 -4.74 -13.62
N PHE A 166 -5.46 -4.17 -12.43
CA PHE A 166 -4.65 -4.78 -11.37
C PHE A 166 -5.23 -6.13 -10.93
N ALA A 167 -6.54 -6.20 -10.69
CA ALA A 167 -7.22 -7.43 -10.29
C ALA A 167 -7.12 -8.50 -11.38
N GLY A 168 -7.32 -8.12 -12.66
CA GLY A 168 -7.13 -9.02 -13.80
C GLY A 168 -5.72 -9.60 -13.85
N ALA A 169 -4.69 -8.76 -13.68
CA ALA A 169 -3.30 -9.20 -13.62
C ALA A 169 -3.02 -10.13 -12.44
N ARG A 170 -3.50 -9.79 -11.24
CA ARG A 170 -3.35 -10.62 -10.03
C ARG A 170 -3.95 -12.01 -10.22
N ILE A 171 -5.17 -12.10 -10.72
CA ILE A 171 -5.86 -13.38 -10.92
C ILE A 171 -5.18 -14.18 -12.02
N PHE A 172 -4.69 -13.52 -13.08
CA PHE A 172 -3.93 -14.21 -14.14
C PHE A 172 -2.62 -14.80 -13.61
N PHE A 173 -1.83 -14.02 -12.87
CA PHE A 173 -0.54 -14.47 -12.36
C PHE A 173 -0.63 -15.35 -11.11
N GLN A 174 -1.77 -15.35 -10.41
CA GLN A 174 -1.91 -15.91 -9.06
C GLN A 174 -0.82 -15.37 -8.13
N SER A 175 -0.49 -14.09 -8.27
CA SER A 175 0.56 -13.43 -7.51
C SER A 175 0.30 -11.93 -7.42
N LEU A 176 0.20 -11.44 -6.19
CA LEU A 176 0.10 -10.00 -5.91
C LEU A 176 1.35 -9.26 -6.35
N ASP A 177 2.54 -9.77 -6.01
CA ASP A 177 3.82 -9.15 -6.36
C ASP A 177 4.03 -9.07 -7.89
N ALA A 178 3.66 -10.11 -8.65
CA ALA A 178 3.76 -10.08 -10.12
C ALA A 178 2.81 -9.04 -10.75
N ALA A 179 1.60 -8.89 -10.20
CA ALA A 179 0.66 -7.87 -10.65
C ALA A 179 1.17 -6.45 -10.36
N ILE A 180 1.78 -6.23 -9.21
CA ILE A 180 2.44 -4.95 -8.86
C ILE A 180 3.57 -4.67 -9.84
N PHE A 181 4.41 -5.66 -10.12
CA PHE A 181 5.50 -5.53 -11.07
C PHE A 181 4.98 -5.12 -12.46
N LEU A 182 3.96 -5.81 -12.98
CA LEU A 182 3.34 -5.44 -14.26
C LEU A 182 2.81 -4.00 -14.22
N PHE A 183 2.05 -3.63 -13.18
CA PHE A 183 1.50 -2.29 -13.05
C PHE A 183 2.62 -1.23 -13.02
N SER A 184 3.73 -1.53 -12.35
CA SER A 184 4.89 -0.63 -12.28
C SER A 184 5.55 -0.41 -13.63
N ARG A 185 5.64 -1.45 -14.48
CA ARG A 185 6.18 -1.34 -15.84
C ARG A 185 5.24 -0.60 -16.77
N VAL A 186 3.94 -0.88 -16.70
CA VAL A 186 2.92 -0.16 -17.48
C VAL A 186 2.80 1.31 -17.05
N SER A 187 3.10 1.64 -15.80
CA SER A 187 3.06 3.02 -15.30
C SER A 187 4.40 3.73 -15.38
N ASP A 188 5.43 3.08 -15.94
CA ASP A 188 6.82 3.56 -16.00
C ASP A 188 7.33 4.13 -14.67
N ILE A 189 7.11 3.37 -13.58
CA ILE A 189 7.60 3.74 -12.25
C ILE A 189 9.13 3.57 -12.22
N PRO A 190 9.89 4.56 -11.70
CA PRO A 190 11.34 4.46 -11.53
C PRO A 190 11.77 3.17 -10.84
N ALA A 191 12.85 2.55 -11.32
CA ALA A 191 13.26 1.22 -10.85
C ALA A 191 13.64 1.18 -9.36
N GLU A 192 14.08 2.32 -8.81
CA GLU A 192 14.46 2.48 -7.41
C GLU A 192 13.25 2.73 -6.50
N SER A 193 12.09 3.08 -7.07
CA SER A 193 10.84 3.31 -6.33
C SER A 193 10.02 2.03 -6.29
N LEU A 194 9.91 1.42 -5.11
CA LEU A 194 9.22 0.16 -4.91
C LEU A 194 7.86 0.39 -4.26
N VAL A 195 6.85 -0.34 -4.73
CA VAL A 195 5.56 -0.48 -4.06
C VAL A 195 5.48 -1.91 -3.54
N LEU A 196 5.45 -2.07 -2.23
CA LEU A 196 5.53 -3.38 -1.58
C LEU A 196 4.26 -3.64 -0.79
N PRO A 197 3.53 -4.73 -1.07
CA PRO A 197 2.47 -5.18 -0.19
C PRO A 197 3.14 -5.72 1.08
N VAL A 198 2.66 -5.31 2.25
CA VAL A 198 3.25 -5.77 3.51
C VAL A 198 3.08 -7.28 3.72
N ILE A 199 2.03 -7.86 3.14
CA ILE A 199 1.75 -9.30 3.11
C ILE A 199 1.58 -9.73 1.65
N SER A 200 2.31 -10.76 1.25
CA SER A 200 2.12 -11.43 -0.04
C SER A 200 1.11 -12.57 0.13
N THR A 201 -0.13 -12.34 -0.28
CA THR A 201 -1.22 -13.35 -0.22
C THR A 201 -2.08 -13.25 -1.47
N ASN A 202 -2.75 -14.35 -1.83
CA ASN A 202 -3.81 -14.35 -2.84
C ASN A 202 -5.20 -14.37 -2.21
N ASP A 203 -5.26 -14.35 -0.88
CA ASP A 203 -6.45 -14.59 -0.09
C ASP A 203 -6.95 -13.29 0.53
N ARG A 204 -8.20 -13.31 0.99
CA ARG A 204 -8.82 -12.15 1.62
C ARG A 204 -8.39 -12.05 3.08
N LEU A 205 -7.75 -10.94 3.42
CA LEU A 205 -7.49 -10.57 4.81
C LEU A 205 -8.39 -9.40 5.22
N THR A 206 -9.03 -9.54 6.38
CA THR A 206 -9.88 -8.49 6.96
C THR A 206 -9.14 -7.84 8.13
N LEU A 207 -9.12 -6.51 8.19
CA LEU A 207 -8.60 -5.81 9.37
C LEU A 207 -9.66 -5.77 10.46
N GLY A 208 -9.28 -6.08 11.69
CA GLY A 208 -10.08 -5.89 12.89
C GLY A 208 -9.42 -4.93 13.86
N CYS A 209 -10.20 -4.30 14.73
CA CYS A 209 -9.69 -3.58 15.89
C CYS A 209 -10.48 -3.92 17.15
N GLU A 210 -9.78 -3.89 18.29
CA GLU A 210 -10.37 -3.94 19.63
C GLU A 210 -10.30 -2.53 20.24
N LEU A 211 -11.40 -2.05 20.81
CA LEU A 211 -11.44 -0.79 21.55
C LEU A 211 -11.17 -1.03 23.05
N TRP A 212 -10.86 0.03 23.80
CA TRP A 212 -10.59 -0.07 25.24
C TRP A 212 -11.78 -0.54 26.08
N ASP A 213 -13.01 -0.43 25.56
CA ASP A 213 -14.22 -0.95 26.20
C ASP A 213 -14.50 -2.43 25.89
N GLY A 214 -13.63 -3.09 25.10
CA GLY A 214 -13.76 -4.48 24.68
C GLY A 214 -14.54 -4.68 23.38
N THR A 215 -15.08 -3.61 22.77
CA THR A 215 -15.78 -3.69 21.48
C THR A 215 -14.82 -4.12 20.37
N ILE A 216 -15.26 -5.05 19.51
CA ILE A 216 -14.51 -5.46 18.31
C ILE A 216 -15.21 -4.91 17.07
N ILE A 217 -14.47 -4.18 16.24
CA ILE A 217 -14.92 -3.70 14.94
C ILE A 217 -14.17 -4.48 13.86
N ARG A 218 -14.88 -4.89 12.80
CA ARG A 218 -14.33 -5.70 11.70
C ARG A 218 -14.53 -4.97 10.39
N GLY A 219 -13.48 -4.95 9.57
CA GLY A 219 -13.44 -4.24 8.30
C GLY A 219 -12.78 -2.87 8.43
N GLN A 220 -11.90 -2.54 7.48
CA GLN A 220 -11.14 -1.29 7.50
C GLN A 220 -12.06 -0.07 7.40
N ASN A 221 -13.07 -0.12 6.54
CA ASN A 221 -14.05 0.96 6.41
C ASN A 221 -14.86 1.16 7.69
N GLU A 222 -15.31 0.08 8.35
CA GLU A 222 -16.10 0.20 9.57
C GLU A 222 -15.31 0.87 10.71
N ILE A 223 -13.98 0.68 10.72
CA ILE A 223 -13.08 1.34 11.66
C ILE A 223 -12.95 2.84 11.32
N SER A 224 -12.67 3.16 10.06
CA SER A 224 -12.20 4.48 9.64
C SER A 224 -13.28 5.41 9.11
N HIS A 225 -14.22 4.90 8.30
CA HIS A 225 -15.27 5.66 7.61
C HIS A 225 -16.39 4.71 7.13
N PRO A 226 -17.27 4.21 8.03
CA PRO A 226 -18.36 3.33 7.64
C PRO A 226 -19.28 4.02 6.65
N THR A 227 -19.68 3.28 5.63
CA THR A 227 -20.57 3.79 4.58
C THR A 227 -22.01 3.42 4.95
N SER A 228 -22.93 4.38 4.98
CA SER A 228 -24.36 4.15 5.30
C SER A 228 -25.14 3.43 4.17
N GLY A 229 -24.49 2.54 3.42
CA GLY A 229 -25.08 1.81 2.30
C GLY A 229 -25.21 2.60 0.98
N THR A 230 -24.76 3.86 0.92
CA THR A 230 -24.74 4.67 -0.32
C THR A 230 -23.30 4.87 -0.82
N MET A 231 -23.03 4.56 -2.10
CA MET A 231 -21.73 4.81 -2.72
C MET A 231 -21.51 6.31 -2.93
N GLN A 232 -20.98 6.98 -1.92
CA GLN A 232 -20.51 8.37 -2.00
C GLN A 232 -19.00 8.40 -2.29
N PRO A 233 -18.48 9.40 -3.01
CA PRO A 233 -17.05 9.68 -3.03
C PRO A 233 -16.55 9.89 -1.60
N ILE A 234 -15.62 9.04 -1.14
CA ILE A 234 -15.08 9.14 0.21
C ILE A 234 -14.08 10.29 0.25
N ASP A 235 -14.47 11.40 0.88
CA ASP A 235 -13.55 12.43 1.33
C ASP A 235 -13.18 12.17 2.81
N LYS A 236 -11.94 11.75 3.05
CA LYS A 236 -11.42 11.52 4.40
C LYS A 236 -11.08 12.82 5.15
N GLY A 237 -11.08 13.97 4.48
CA GLY A 237 -10.74 15.27 5.08
C GLY A 237 -11.87 15.90 5.90
N CYS A 238 -13.11 15.47 5.70
CA CYS A 238 -14.29 16.02 6.37
C CYS A 238 -15.32 14.91 6.58
N SER A 239 -14.98 13.92 7.41
CA SER A 239 -15.95 12.86 7.70
C SER A 239 -17.00 13.41 8.67
N SER A 240 -18.24 13.53 8.21
CA SER A 240 -19.45 13.70 9.03
C SER A 240 -19.72 12.52 9.97
N VAL A 241 -18.80 11.55 9.98
CA VAL A 241 -18.85 10.34 10.75
C VAL A 241 -18.36 10.63 12.18
N PRO A 242 -19.13 10.24 13.22
CA PRO A 242 -18.74 10.46 14.60
C PRO A 242 -17.46 9.71 14.95
N ALA A 243 -16.72 10.25 15.92
CA ALA A 243 -15.60 9.57 16.55
C ALA A 243 -16.03 8.21 17.11
N LEU A 244 -15.07 7.28 17.22
CA LEU A 244 -15.32 6.00 17.87
C LEU A 244 -15.74 6.20 19.34
N PRO A 245 -16.62 5.31 19.87
CA PRO A 245 -17.13 5.44 21.24
C PRO A 245 -16.03 5.26 22.30
N SER A 246 -14.96 4.56 21.94
CA SER A 246 -13.77 4.34 22.75
C SER A 246 -12.53 4.31 21.86
N ARG A 247 -11.35 4.61 22.43
CA ARG A 247 -10.09 4.59 21.69
C ARG A 247 -9.76 3.18 21.22
N ILE A 248 -9.09 3.06 20.07
CA ILE A 248 -8.56 1.79 19.60
C ILE A 248 -7.44 1.35 20.54
N LYS A 249 -7.55 0.12 21.06
CA LYS A 249 -6.56 -0.54 21.90
C LYS A 249 -5.52 -1.27 21.05
N ARG A 250 -5.96 -2.02 20.03
CA ARG A 250 -5.08 -2.72 19.07
C ARG A 250 -5.79 -3.00 17.74
N VAL A 251 -5.00 -3.31 16.71
CA VAL A 251 -5.48 -3.84 15.42
C VAL A 251 -4.86 -5.21 15.14
N PHE A 252 -5.56 -6.03 14.36
CA PHE A 252 -5.14 -7.39 14.02
C PHE A 252 -5.78 -7.84 12.70
N TYR A 253 -5.18 -8.84 12.07
CA TYR A 253 -5.73 -9.45 10.85
C TYR A 253 -6.68 -10.59 11.19
N MET A 254 -7.71 -10.75 10.37
CA MET A 254 -8.67 -11.83 10.44
C MET A 254 -8.83 -12.51 9.09
N SER A 255 -9.02 -13.83 9.11
CA SER A 255 -9.38 -14.62 7.93
C SER A 255 -10.49 -15.59 8.27
N ASN A 256 -11.22 -16.04 7.25
CA ASN A 256 -12.17 -17.14 7.35
C ASN A 256 -11.58 -18.45 6.78
N GLU A 257 -10.34 -18.45 6.33
CA GLU A 257 -9.68 -19.65 5.84
C GLU A 257 -9.45 -20.66 6.96
N GLY A 258 -9.80 -21.93 6.72
CA GLY A 258 -9.65 -23.00 7.70
C GLY A 258 -10.78 -23.08 8.75
N GLY A 259 -11.84 -22.27 8.64
CA GLY A 259 -12.98 -22.34 9.55
C GLY A 259 -14.28 -21.75 8.99
N ASN A 260 -15.37 -21.89 9.74
CA ASN A 260 -16.69 -21.33 9.37
C ASN A 260 -16.88 -19.88 9.84
N SER A 261 -15.91 -19.30 10.56
CA SER A 261 -16.00 -17.97 11.14
C SER A 261 -14.69 -17.19 10.99
N LEU A 262 -14.83 -15.87 10.88
CA LEU A 262 -13.70 -14.94 10.94
C LEU A 262 -13.02 -15.05 12.30
N HIS A 263 -11.73 -15.37 12.29
CA HIS A 263 -10.88 -15.46 13.47
C HIS A 263 -9.57 -14.71 13.24
N GLU A 264 -8.88 -14.35 14.32
CA GLU A 264 -7.58 -13.67 14.25
C GLU A 264 -6.52 -14.58 13.63
N VAL A 265 -5.70 -14.03 12.74
CA VAL A 265 -4.64 -14.73 12.02
C VAL A 265 -3.34 -13.93 12.04
N PHE A 266 -2.22 -14.62 11.83
CA PHE A 266 -0.87 -14.05 11.88
C PHE A 266 -0.17 -14.23 10.52
N PRO A 267 -0.54 -13.42 9.51
CA PRO A 267 0.02 -13.56 8.17
C PRO A 267 1.52 -13.25 8.18
N MET A 268 2.26 -13.94 7.31
CA MET A 268 3.68 -13.72 7.13
C MET A 268 3.93 -12.43 6.35
N VAL A 269 4.98 -11.69 6.75
CA VAL A 269 5.42 -10.49 6.06
C VAL A 269 6.04 -10.86 4.71
N ASN A 270 5.83 -10.03 3.69
CA ASN A 270 6.54 -10.12 2.43
C ASN A 270 8.07 -10.01 2.67
N ALA A 271 8.83 -11.02 2.25
CA ALA A 271 10.28 -11.07 2.46
C ALA A 271 11.01 -9.85 1.88
N SER A 272 10.52 -9.28 0.78
CA SER A 272 11.08 -8.07 0.18
C SER A 272 10.96 -6.85 1.11
N VAL A 273 9.92 -6.80 1.95
CA VAL A 273 9.77 -5.73 2.95
C VAL A 273 10.82 -5.89 4.04
N LEU A 274 11.04 -7.10 4.55
CA LEU A 274 12.05 -7.37 5.59
C LEU A 274 13.48 -7.09 5.09
N ASP A 275 13.78 -7.49 3.86
CA ASP A 275 15.07 -7.21 3.20
C ASP A 275 15.32 -5.70 3.07
N ARG A 276 14.34 -4.95 2.57
CA ARG A 276 14.46 -3.49 2.45
C ARG A 276 14.59 -2.83 3.81
N LEU A 277 13.74 -3.20 4.77
CA LEU A 277 13.75 -2.66 6.13
C LEU A 277 15.10 -2.84 6.83
N SER A 278 15.82 -3.92 6.53
CA SER A 278 17.14 -4.21 7.06
C SER A 278 18.24 -3.30 6.51
N ASN A 279 18.02 -2.68 5.34
CA ASN A 279 19.05 -2.01 4.54
C ASN A 279 18.79 -0.51 4.28
N VAL A 280 17.68 0.06 4.74
CA VAL A 280 17.36 1.48 4.48
C VAL A 280 18.06 2.46 5.42
N ASP A 281 18.35 3.65 4.90
CA ASP A 281 18.98 4.75 5.66
C ASP A 281 18.00 5.46 6.60
N CYS A 282 16.69 5.39 6.33
CA CYS A 282 15.66 6.00 7.16
C CYS A 282 14.32 5.27 7.05
N ILE A 283 13.62 5.18 8.18
CA ILE A 283 12.27 4.61 8.28
C ILE A 283 11.27 5.75 8.51
N VAL A 284 10.25 5.82 7.67
CA VAL A 284 9.21 6.85 7.73
C VAL A 284 7.86 6.21 8.03
N TYR A 285 7.20 6.70 9.07
CA TYR A 285 5.79 6.45 9.35
C TYR A 285 5.00 7.61 8.75
N ALA A 286 4.37 7.37 7.60
CA ALA A 286 3.71 8.41 6.83
C ALA A 286 2.41 8.90 7.47
N MET A 287 1.96 10.08 7.02
CA MET A 287 0.62 10.58 7.29
C MET A 287 -0.46 9.67 6.68
N GLY A 288 -1.62 9.66 7.31
CA GLY A 288 -2.75 8.80 7.01
C GLY A 288 -3.40 8.29 8.29
N SER A 289 -4.48 7.54 8.15
CA SER A 289 -5.18 6.96 9.29
C SER A 289 -4.28 6.00 10.05
N LEU A 290 -4.07 6.27 11.34
CA LEU A 290 -3.04 5.60 12.14
C LEU A 290 -3.28 4.09 12.21
N PHE A 291 -4.51 3.67 12.53
CA PHE A 291 -4.86 2.29 12.80
C PHE A 291 -5.29 1.51 11.55
N THR A 292 -5.72 2.19 10.49
CA THR A 292 -6.12 1.53 9.24
C THR A 292 -5.14 1.65 8.09
N SER A 293 -4.10 2.49 8.18
CA SER A 293 -3.06 2.64 7.16
C SER A 293 -1.66 2.26 7.65
N VAL A 294 -1.25 2.76 8.82
CA VAL A 294 0.13 2.59 9.32
C VAL A 294 0.26 1.32 10.17
N CYS A 295 -0.47 1.24 11.29
CA CYS A 295 -0.39 0.14 12.24
C CYS A 295 -0.63 -1.26 11.63
N PRO A 296 -1.49 -1.47 10.62
CA PRO A 296 -1.67 -2.81 10.03
C PRO A 296 -0.38 -3.40 9.49
N SER A 297 0.53 -2.56 9.00
CA SER A 297 1.86 -3.01 8.56
C SER A 297 2.80 -3.31 9.72
N LEU A 298 2.62 -2.64 10.87
CA LEU A 298 3.54 -2.70 12.01
C LEU A 298 3.26 -3.84 12.97
N VAL A 299 2.01 -4.32 13.03
CA VAL A 299 1.60 -5.42 13.92
C VAL A 299 2.15 -6.78 13.49
N LEU A 300 2.75 -6.89 12.31
CA LEU A 300 3.24 -8.15 11.78
C LEU A 300 4.58 -8.56 12.41
N ARG A 301 4.71 -9.86 12.70
CA ARG A 301 5.92 -10.45 13.27
C ARG A 301 7.13 -10.23 12.34
N GLY A 302 8.27 -9.84 12.91
CA GLY A 302 9.50 -9.51 12.18
C GLY A 302 9.67 -8.02 11.89
N ILE A 303 8.59 -7.24 11.75
CA ILE A 303 8.69 -5.80 11.47
C ILE A 303 9.26 -5.05 12.68
N GLY A 304 8.67 -5.26 13.86
CA GLY A 304 9.11 -4.63 15.10
C GLY A 304 10.54 -5.00 15.49
N GLU A 305 10.88 -6.27 15.32
CA GLU A 305 12.18 -6.87 15.60
C GLU A 305 13.29 -6.23 14.74
N ILE A 306 13.06 -6.09 13.43
CA ILE A 306 14.04 -5.44 12.56
C ILE A 306 14.13 -3.96 12.91
N ILE A 307 13.01 -3.25 13.06
CA ILE A 307 13.00 -1.81 13.37
C ILE A 307 13.77 -1.49 14.65
N SER A 308 13.63 -2.31 15.70
CA SER A 308 14.33 -2.13 16.96
C SER A 308 15.83 -2.35 16.83
N SER A 309 16.27 -3.30 15.98
CA SER A 309 17.69 -3.55 15.70
C SER A 309 18.35 -2.46 14.84
N ARG A 310 17.58 -1.67 14.10
CA ARG A 310 18.10 -0.65 13.16
C ARG A 310 18.52 0.63 13.88
N ASN A 311 19.81 0.95 13.83
CA ASN A 311 20.34 2.26 14.21
C ASN A 311 20.25 3.26 13.04
N CYS A 312 19.02 3.64 12.67
CA CYS A 312 18.76 4.65 11.66
C CYS A 312 17.65 5.61 12.12
N PRO A 313 17.58 6.84 11.56
CA PRO A 313 16.49 7.78 11.81
C PRO A 313 15.11 7.14 11.58
N LYS A 314 14.19 7.45 12.49
CA LYS A 314 12.78 7.04 12.47
C LYS A 314 11.93 8.30 12.48
N VAL A 315 11.26 8.59 11.38
CA VAL A 315 10.52 9.85 11.18
C VAL A 315 9.02 9.57 11.17
N LEU A 316 8.28 10.21 12.07
CA LEU A 316 6.82 10.20 12.06
C LEU A 316 6.29 11.49 11.44
N LEU A 317 5.49 11.37 10.39
CA LEU A 317 4.75 12.47 9.80
C LEU A 317 3.33 12.48 10.37
N LEU A 318 3.03 13.46 11.21
CA LEU A 318 1.71 13.59 11.83
C LEU A 318 0.66 14.09 10.83
N ASN A 319 -0.59 13.69 11.06
CA ASN A 319 -1.74 14.22 10.34
C ASN A 319 -1.98 15.69 10.71
N GLY A 320 -2.41 16.49 9.74
CA GLY A 320 -2.78 17.89 9.97
C GLY A 320 -4.15 18.06 10.65
N THR A 321 -4.97 17.01 10.69
CA THR A 321 -6.29 16.99 11.32
C THR A 321 -6.51 15.64 12.02
N HIS A 322 -7.38 15.65 13.03
CA HIS A 322 -7.85 14.40 13.65
C HIS A 322 -8.89 13.73 12.77
N ASP A 323 -8.84 12.40 12.73
CA ASP A 323 -9.86 11.55 12.12
C ASP A 323 -10.67 10.80 13.20
N ARG A 324 -11.62 9.98 12.74
CA ARG A 324 -12.47 9.14 13.60
C ARG A 324 -11.66 8.24 14.53
N GLU A 325 -10.49 7.79 14.11
CA GLU A 325 -9.64 6.82 14.83
C GLU A 325 -8.84 7.48 15.96
N THR A 326 -8.44 8.73 15.76
CA THR A 326 -7.45 9.44 16.60
C THR A 326 -8.01 10.69 17.29
N ASN A 327 -9.34 10.77 17.47
CA ASN A 327 -9.98 11.89 18.14
C ASN A 327 -9.38 12.12 19.55
N GLY A 328 -8.88 13.33 19.79
CA GLY A 328 -8.24 13.71 21.05
C GLY A 328 -6.88 13.08 21.31
N PHE A 329 -6.18 12.58 20.27
CA PHE A 329 -4.80 12.11 20.40
C PHE A 329 -3.82 13.29 20.49
N SER A 330 -2.84 13.18 21.39
CA SER A 330 -1.61 13.99 21.33
C SER A 330 -0.63 13.37 20.34
N ALA A 331 0.41 14.13 19.95
CA ALA A 331 1.53 13.59 19.19
C ALA A 331 2.18 12.37 19.89
N SER A 332 2.33 12.41 21.22
CA SER A 332 2.81 11.28 22.00
C SER A 332 1.88 10.07 21.93
N GLY A 333 0.56 10.27 21.79
CA GLY A 333 -0.41 9.20 21.56
C GLY A 333 -0.13 8.41 20.29
N PHE A 334 0.22 9.09 19.19
CA PHE A 334 0.61 8.43 17.94
C PHE A 334 1.88 7.58 18.14
N VAL A 335 2.90 8.13 18.81
CA VAL A 335 4.15 7.42 19.10
C VAL A 335 3.90 6.18 19.95
N THR A 336 3.09 6.30 21.01
CA THR A 336 2.71 5.17 21.87
C THR A 336 1.97 4.10 21.08
N SER A 337 1.00 4.47 20.24
CA SER A 337 0.26 3.49 19.43
C SER A 337 1.14 2.77 18.40
N ILE A 338 2.07 3.47 17.77
CA ILE A 338 3.06 2.87 16.87
C ILE A 338 3.94 1.88 17.64
N THR A 339 4.43 2.28 18.81
CA THR A 339 5.28 1.43 19.66
C THR A 339 4.53 0.21 20.18
N ASP A 340 3.28 0.39 20.63
CA ASP A 340 2.41 -0.69 21.09
C ASP A 340 2.07 -1.66 19.93
N ALA A 341 1.88 -1.16 18.70
CA ALA A 341 1.68 -1.98 17.51
C ALA A 341 2.93 -2.81 17.15
N LEU A 342 4.11 -2.18 17.12
CA LEU A 342 5.39 -2.86 16.88
C LEU A 342 5.66 -3.95 17.92
N ASN A 343 5.36 -3.65 19.19
CA ASN A 343 5.51 -4.59 20.31
C ASN A 343 4.43 -5.67 20.36
N ARG A 344 3.35 -5.53 19.58
CA ARG A 344 2.13 -6.34 19.68
C ARG A 344 1.61 -6.42 21.13
N LYS A 345 1.74 -5.32 21.88
CA LYS A 345 1.62 -5.27 23.36
C LYS A 345 0.33 -5.87 23.92
N TYR A 346 -0.77 -5.74 23.19
CA TYR A 346 -2.09 -6.22 23.63
C TYR A 346 -2.58 -7.44 22.82
N GLY A 347 -1.72 -8.02 21.98
CA GLY A 347 -2.01 -9.24 21.22
C GLY A 347 -1.72 -10.52 22.02
N ASP A 348 -1.58 -11.62 21.30
CA ASP A 348 -1.17 -12.91 21.87
C ASP A 348 0.20 -12.79 22.57
N THR A 349 0.32 -13.33 23.78
CA THR A 349 1.52 -13.23 24.62
C THR A 349 2.74 -13.84 23.95
N ASP A 350 2.54 -14.89 23.14
CA ASP A 350 3.60 -15.58 22.40
C ASP A 350 4.06 -14.80 21.15
N SER A 351 3.39 -13.67 20.86
CA SER A 351 3.69 -12.81 19.71
C SER A 351 4.32 -11.47 20.10
N CYS A 352 4.39 -11.15 21.39
CA CYS A 352 5.00 -9.92 21.88
C CYS A 352 6.48 -9.83 21.49
N LEU A 353 6.97 -8.61 21.26
CA LEU A 353 8.42 -8.42 21.13
C LEU A 353 9.12 -8.84 22.43
N GLU A 354 9.97 -9.86 22.35
CA GLU A 354 10.93 -10.15 23.40
C GLU A 354 11.96 -9.02 23.40
N ASN A 355 11.73 -8.01 24.23
CA ASN A 355 12.75 -7.01 24.52
C ASN A 355 13.87 -7.72 25.28
N PHE A 356 14.92 -8.13 24.58
CA PHE A 356 16.23 -8.28 25.19
C PHE A 356 16.66 -6.90 25.65
N GLY A 357 16.25 -6.51 26.85
CA GLY A 357 16.86 -5.39 27.54
C GLY A 357 18.38 -5.62 27.60
N PRO A 358 19.20 -4.56 27.68
CA PRO A 358 20.61 -4.74 27.95
C PRO A 358 20.73 -5.62 29.19
N GLU A 359 21.48 -6.72 29.07
CA GLU A 359 21.68 -7.67 30.16
C GLU A 359 21.99 -6.91 31.46
N LYS A 360 21.39 -7.38 32.56
CA LYS A 360 21.68 -6.92 33.92
C LYS A 360 23.19 -6.85 34.12
N GLY A 361 23.76 -5.64 34.11
CA GLY A 361 25.20 -5.50 34.31
C GLY A 361 25.81 -4.12 34.13
N LEU A 362 25.05 -3.03 34.10
CA LEU A 362 25.63 -1.68 34.15
C LEU A 362 24.92 -0.83 35.20
N ASP A 363 25.68 -0.51 36.25
CA ASP A 363 25.33 0.30 37.41
C ASP A 363 25.09 1.76 36.97
N TYR A 364 23.84 2.23 37.05
CA TYR A 364 23.46 3.62 36.74
C TYR A 364 23.55 4.50 37.99
N SER A 365 24.73 4.54 38.61
CA SER A 365 25.05 5.53 39.63
C SER A 365 25.84 6.72 39.05
N GLN A 366 25.44 7.29 37.91
CA GLN A 366 25.95 8.61 37.47
C GLN A 366 24.85 9.45 36.80
N SER A 367 24.84 10.74 37.15
CA SER A 367 23.72 11.70 37.02
C SER A 367 23.41 12.17 35.59
N PRO A 368 22.19 12.66 35.33
CA PRO A 368 21.79 13.14 34.02
C PRO A 368 22.26 14.59 33.82
N SER A 369 23.37 14.77 33.11
CA SER A 369 23.79 16.09 32.62
C SER A 369 24.54 16.02 31.29
N SER A 370 23.96 15.36 30.28
CA SER A 370 24.37 15.56 28.87
C SER A 370 23.43 14.85 27.91
N TRP A 371 22.34 15.51 27.54
CA TRP A 371 21.64 15.25 26.27
C TRP A 371 21.21 16.61 25.70
N LEU A 372 22.21 17.30 25.15
CA LEU A 372 22.02 18.24 24.04
C LEU A 372 21.96 17.44 22.75
#